data_AF-A0A370D8Z4-F1
#
_entry.id   AF-A0A370D8Z4-F1
#
_cell.length_a   1.000
_cell.length_b   1.000
_cell.length_c   1.000
_cell.angle_alpha   90.00
_cell.angle_beta   90.00
_cell.angle_gamma   90.00
#
_symmetry.space_group_name_H-M   'P 1'
#
loop_
_entity.id
_entity.type
_entity.pdbx_description
1 polymer ?
#
loop_
_entity_poly.entity_id
_entity_poly.type
_entity_poly.pdbx_seq_one_letter_code
_entity_poly.pdbx_strand_id
1 'polypeptide(L)'
;MTLKNRFMEAVSSGDLGEVDDFGVIVSLKEFKSYFKDVKSDYINSFLPAAVIETGQYTPTHTKYLFRIRKGTYRVHPDAIDEHNESGYIKVMPMQHLNNKVEEAIIQYQNYRIN
;
A
#
# COMPACT_ATOMS: atom_id res chain seq x y z
N MET A 1 2.75 12.78 -9.41
CA MET A 1 1.99 11.82 -8.57
C MET A 1 1.68 10.60 -9.41
N THR A 2 2.01 9.39 -8.96
CA THR A 2 1.82 8.15 -9.74
C THR A 2 0.45 7.53 -9.47
N LEU A 3 -0.02 6.64 -10.35
CA LEU A 3 -1.29 5.91 -10.12
C LEU A 3 -1.21 5.00 -8.90
N LYS A 4 -0.04 4.39 -8.62
CA LYS A 4 0.19 3.64 -7.39
C LYS A 4 -0.07 4.49 -6.15
N ASN A 5 0.48 5.70 -6.09
CA ASN A 5 0.30 6.56 -4.92
C ASN A 5 -1.17 6.94 -4.75
N ARG A 6 -1.86 7.33 -5.83
CA ARG A 6 -3.30 7.63 -5.79
C ARG A 6 -4.12 6.42 -5.34
N PHE A 7 -3.75 5.22 -5.80
CA PHE A 7 -4.41 3.98 -5.41
C PHE A 7 -4.24 3.69 -3.93
N MET A 8 -2.99 3.72 -3.43
CA MET A 8 -2.72 3.46 -2.01
C MET A 8 -3.36 4.51 -1.10
N GLU A 9 -3.35 5.79 -1.50
CA GLU A 9 -4.01 6.87 -0.76
C GLU A 9 -5.52 6.66 -0.67
N ALA A 10 -6.18 6.28 -1.77
CA ALA A 10 -7.61 5.98 -1.79
C ALA A 10 -7.96 4.75 -0.94
N VAL A 11 -7.11 3.73 -0.96
CA VAL A 11 -7.25 2.53 -0.12
C VAL A 11 -7.08 2.87 1.37
N SER A 12 -6.01 3.59 1.74
CA SER A 12 -5.73 3.99 3.12
C SER A 12 -6.78 4.95 3.68
N SER A 13 -7.37 5.81 2.84
CA SER A 13 -8.42 6.75 3.24
C SER A 13 -9.81 6.10 3.35
N GLY A 14 -9.96 4.86 2.86
CA GLY A 14 -11.25 4.18 2.81
C GLY A 14 -12.16 4.62 1.66
N ASP A 15 -11.65 5.41 0.71
CA ASP A 15 -12.40 5.88 -0.46
C ASP A 15 -12.53 4.79 -1.54
N LEU A 16 -11.67 3.77 -1.49
CA LEU A 16 -11.64 2.67 -2.46
C LEU A 16 -11.43 1.30 -1.80
N GLY A 17 -12.38 0.41 -2.05
CA GLY A 17 -12.38 -0.97 -1.56
C GLY A 17 -13.15 -1.15 -0.26
N GLU A 18 -13.36 -2.41 0.10
CA GLU A 18 -14.05 -2.82 1.32
C GLU A 18 -13.06 -3.46 2.29
N VAL A 19 -13.17 -3.12 3.57
CA VAL A 19 -12.36 -3.74 4.63
C VAL A 19 -12.98 -5.09 5.01
N ASP A 20 -12.13 -6.12 5.01
CA ASP A 20 -12.45 -7.49 5.43
C ASP A 20 -11.49 -7.91 6.55
N ASP A 21 -11.75 -9.04 7.21
CA ASP A 21 -10.94 -9.55 8.34
C ASP A 21 -9.44 -9.72 7.99
N PHE A 22 -9.12 -9.83 6.70
CA PHE A 22 -7.76 -10.05 6.20
C PHE A 22 -7.16 -8.85 5.44
N GLY A 23 -7.82 -7.70 5.42
CA GLY A 23 -7.34 -6.48 4.77
C GLY A 23 -8.33 -5.87 3.78
N VAL A 24 -7.85 -4.98 2.90
CA VAL A 24 -8.72 -4.26 1.96
C VAL A 24 -8.90 -5.03 0.66
N ILE A 25 -10.15 -5.24 0.25
CA ILE A 25 -10.54 -5.89 -0.99
C ILE A 25 -10.99 -4.82 -1.99
N VAL A 26 -10.41 -4.83 -3.18
CA VAL A 26 -10.73 -3.91 -4.28
C VAL A 26 -11.18 -4.69 -5.50
N SER A 27 -12.33 -4.31 -6.08
CA SER A 27 -12.74 -4.82 -7.38
C SER A 27 -12.22 -3.97 -8.53
N LEU A 28 -11.97 -4.61 -9.68
CA LEU A 28 -11.61 -3.92 -10.91
C LEU A 28 -12.71 -2.95 -11.37
N LYS A 29 -13.98 -3.24 -11.06
CA LYS A 29 -15.12 -2.38 -11.39
C LYS A 29 -15.06 -1.07 -10.60
N GLU A 30 -14.85 -1.16 -9.29
CA GLU A 30 -14.70 0.01 -8.42
C GLU A 30 -13.47 0.82 -8.78
N PHE A 31 -12.33 0.15 -8.97
CA PHE A 31 -11.09 0.80 -9.40
C PHE A 31 -11.29 1.61 -10.69
N LYS A 32 -11.97 1.04 -11.69
CA LYS A 32 -12.30 1.73 -12.94
C LYS A 32 -13.21 2.93 -12.75
N SER A 33 -14.23 2.78 -11.89
CA SER A 33 -15.18 3.85 -11.59
C SER A 33 -14.50 5.02 -10.89
N TYR A 34 -13.60 4.71 -9.94
CA TYR A 34 -12.85 5.69 -9.17
C TYR A 34 -11.82 6.43 -10.02
N PHE A 35 -11.04 5.70 -10.82
CA PHE A 35 -9.99 6.24 -11.69
C PHE A 35 -10.45 6.43 -13.15
N LYS A 36 -11.67 6.92 -13.35
CA LYS A 36 -12.24 7.16 -14.69
C LYS A 36 -11.46 8.16 -15.55
N ASP A 37 -10.61 8.97 -14.93
CA ASP A 37 -9.73 9.94 -15.57
C ASP A 37 -8.48 9.32 -16.20
N VAL A 38 -8.17 8.06 -15.88
CA VAL A 38 -7.00 7.35 -16.39
C VAL A 38 -7.33 6.61 -17.70
N LYS A 39 -6.39 6.60 -18.64
CA LYS A 39 -6.54 5.89 -19.93
C LYS A 39 -6.93 4.43 -19.74
N SER A 40 -7.91 3.97 -20.53
CA SER A 40 -8.50 2.63 -20.43
C SER A 40 -7.47 1.49 -20.56
N ASP A 41 -6.42 1.63 -21.38
CA ASP A 41 -5.44 0.54 -21.53
C ASP A 41 -4.64 0.29 -20.24
N TYR A 42 -4.39 1.37 -19.48
CA TYR A 42 -3.68 1.31 -18.22
C TYR A 42 -4.60 0.87 -17.07
N ILE A 43 -5.88 1.30 -17.09
CA ILE A 43 -6.87 0.95 -16.06
C ILE A 43 -7.09 -0.57 -15.97
N ASN A 44 -7.09 -1.24 -17.13
CA ASN A 44 -7.36 -2.67 -17.23
C ASN A 44 -6.18 -3.52 -16.75
N SER A 45 -4.96 -2.99 -16.90
CA SER A 45 -3.72 -3.71 -16.67
C SER A 45 -3.13 -3.45 -15.28
N PHE A 46 -3.52 -2.36 -14.61
CA PHE A 46 -2.92 -1.94 -13.34
C PHE A 46 -3.03 -2.99 -12.23
N LEU A 47 -4.25 -3.38 -11.84
CA LEU A 47 -4.43 -4.36 -10.75
C LEU A 47 -3.82 -5.73 -11.10
N PRO A 48 -4.03 -6.32 -12.31
CA PRO A 48 -3.36 -7.54 -12.71
C PRO A 48 -1.83 -7.47 -12.65
N ALA A 49 -1.24 -6.35 -13.07
CA ALA A 49 0.21 -6.18 -13.07
C ALA A 49 0.78 -6.10 -11.65
N ALA A 50 0.01 -5.58 -10.69
CA ALA A 50 0.39 -5.45 -9.29
C ALA A 50 0.19 -6.73 -8.46
N VAL A 51 -0.22 -7.85 -9.08
CA VAL A 51 -0.41 -9.13 -8.39
C VAL A 51 0.92 -9.79 -8.03
N ILE A 52 1.05 -10.18 -6.77
CA ILE A 52 2.11 -11.04 -6.24
C ILE A 52 2.01 -12.42 -6.90
N GLU A 53 3.14 -12.91 -7.40
CA GLU A 53 3.20 -14.17 -8.13
C GLU A 53 3.09 -15.37 -7.19
N THR A 54 2.59 -16.49 -7.72
CA THR A 54 2.45 -17.73 -6.95
C THR A 54 3.81 -18.19 -6.43
N GLY A 55 3.92 -18.40 -5.13
CA GLY A 55 5.18 -18.79 -4.46
C GLY A 55 5.93 -17.62 -3.84
N GLN A 56 5.49 -16.38 -4.08
CA GLN A 56 5.96 -15.20 -3.37
C GLN A 56 4.95 -14.80 -2.29
N TYR A 57 5.44 -14.59 -1.07
CA TYR A 57 4.59 -14.21 0.06
C TYR A 57 4.80 -12.74 0.48
N THR A 58 5.91 -12.13 0.08
CA THR A 58 6.25 -10.76 0.45
C THR A 58 5.92 -9.77 -0.66
N PRO A 59 5.35 -8.60 -0.34
CA PRO A 59 5.11 -7.56 -1.33
C PRO A 59 6.42 -6.91 -1.78
N THR A 60 6.39 -6.33 -2.97
CA THR A 60 7.44 -5.48 -3.52
C THR A 60 6.86 -4.16 -3.96
N HIS A 61 7.73 -3.24 -4.38
CA HIS A 61 7.31 -1.95 -4.91
C HIS A 61 6.28 -2.06 -6.05
N THR A 62 6.36 -3.09 -6.88
CA THR A 62 5.46 -3.27 -8.03
C THR A 62 4.43 -4.38 -7.82
N LYS A 63 4.62 -5.29 -6.87
CA LYS A 63 3.76 -6.45 -6.61
C LYS A 63 3.27 -6.45 -5.17
N TYR A 64 2.02 -6.07 -4.94
CA TYR A 64 1.48 -5.87 -3.59
C TYR A 64 0.01 -6.25 -3.46
N LEU A 65 -0.55 -6.91 -4.47
CA LEU A 65 -1.93 -7.41 -4.47
C LEU A 65 -1.97 -8.93 -4.50
N PHE A 66 -2.92 -9.53 -3.81
CA PHE A 66 -3.30 -10.93 -4.01
C PHE A 66 -4.56 -11.00 -4.86
N ARG A 67 -4.56 -11.85 -5.89
CA ARG A 67 -5.76 -12.09 -6.69
C ARG A 67 -6.65 -13.12 -6.00
N ILE A 68 -7.79 -12.69 -5.48
CA ILE A 68 -8.78 -13.58 -4.86
C ILE A 68 -9.58 -14.32 -5.94
N ARG A 69 -10.05 -13.58 -6.94
CA ARG A 69 -10.81 -14.11 -8.09
C ARG A 69 -10.65 -13.19 -9.30
N LYS A 70 -11.26 -13.54 -10.43
CA LYS A 70 -11.24 -12.68 -11.62
C LYS A 70 -11.87 -11.32 -11.30
N GLY A 71 -11.05 -10.26 -11.39
CA GLY A 71 -11.50 -8.88 -11.16
C GLY A 71 -11.64 -8.46 -9.69
N THR A 72 -11.15 -9.26 -8.73
CA THR A 72 -11.16 -8.91 -7.31
C THR A 72 -9.79 -9.20 -6.70
N TYR A 73 -9.25 -8.22 -5.99
CA TYR A 73 -7.90 -8.22 -5.48
C TYR A 73 -7.90 -7.82 -4.00
N ARG A 74 -7.00 -8.40 -3.21
CA ARG A 74 -6.73 -7.99 -1.83
C ARG A 74 -5.42 -7.22 -1.78
N VAL A 75 -5.39 -6.10 -1.09
CA VAL A 75 -4.16 -5.34 -0.84
C VAL A 75 -3.38 -6.01 0.29
N HIS A 76 -2.07 -6.19 0.10
CA HIS A 76 -1.21 -6.74 1.15
C HIS A 76 -1.14 -5.75 2.34
N PRO A 77 -1.29 -6.20 3.59
CA PRO A 77 -1.23 -5.32 4.77
C PRO A 77 0.08 -4.54 4.85
N ASP A 78 1.23 -5.21 4.69
CA ASP A 78 2.54 -4.52 4.71
C ASP A 78 2.67 -3.42 3.65
N ALA A 79 1.96 -3.50 2.53
CA ALA A 79 2.00 -2.43 1.53
C ALA A 79 1.23 -1.18 1.97
N ILE A 80 0.16 -1.36 2.76
CA ILE A 80 -0.58 -0.27 3.40
C ILE A 80 0.29 0.37 4.48
N ASP A 81 0.93 -0.46 5.30
CA ASP A 81 1.85 0.00 6.35
C ASP A 81 3.04 0.78 5.78
N GLU A 82 3.72 0.24 4.75
CA GLU A 82 4.82 0.93 4.05
C GLU A 82 4.37 2.29 3.48
N HIS A 83 3.16 2.35 2.93
CA HIS A 83 2.62 3.61 2.39
C HIS A 83 2.35 4.65 3.48
N ASN A 84 1.81 4.20 4.62
CA ASN A 84 1.50 5.07 5.75
C ASN A 84 2.78 5.56 6.46
N GLU A 85 3.78 4.69 6.66
CA GLU A 85 5.09 5.06 7.20
C GLU A 85 5.83 6.03 6.28
N SER A 86 5.81 5.77 4.96
CA SER A 86 6.37 6.69 3.96
C SER A 86 5.63 8.04 3.90
N GLY A 87 4.32 8.04 4.20
CA GLY A 87 3.51 9.23 4.37
C GLY A 87 3.95 10.06 5.58
N TYR A 88 4.24 9.41 6.70
CA TYR A 88 4.73 10.04 7.93
C TYR A 88 6.11 10.71 7.76
N ILE A 89 7.02 10.09 7.00
CA ILE A 89 8.33 10.68 6.71
C ILE A 89 8.20 11.95 5.85
N LYS A 90 7.13 12.09 5.07
CA LYS A 90 6.90 13.26 4.20
C LYS A 90 6.36 14.49 4.93
N VAL A 91 5.74 14.33 6.10
CA VAL A 91 5.12 15.43 6.86
C VAL A 91 6.04 16.04 7.93
N MET A 92 7.25 15.51 8.12
CA MET A 92 8.24 16.15 8.98
C MET A 92 8.96 17.25 8.18
N PRO A 93 8.71 18.55 8.43
CA PRO A 93 9.65 19.57 7.98
C PRO A 93 10.99 19.25 8.64
N MET A 94 12.03 19.10 7.83
CA MET A 94 13.40 18.89 8.26
C MET A 94 13.91 20.17 8.94
N GLN A 95 13.46 20.44 10.16
CA GLN A 95 13.89 21.57 10.98
C GLN A 95 14.13 21.06 12.41
N HIS A 96 15.42 20.98 12.75
CA HIS A 96 16.00 20.70 14.08
C HIS A 96 15.89 19.26 14.61
N LEU A 97 16.74 18.40 14.05
CA LEU A 97 17.18 17.18 14.72
C LEU A 97 18.11 17.57 15.89
N ASN A 98 17.53 17.86 17.07
CA ASN A 98 18.27 17.90 18.32
C ASN A 98 18.23 16.51 18.96
N ASN A 99 19.44 15.96 19.12
CA ASN A 99 19.78 14.68 19.73
C ASN A 99 18.92 14.33 20.96
N LYS A 100 18.15 13.24 20.86
CA LYS A 100 17.60 12.42 21.97
C LYS A 100 16.74 11.24 21.49
N VAL A 101 16.36 11.20 20.20
CA VAL A 101 15.45 10.18 19.66
C VAL A 101 16.17 8.88 19.24
N GLU A 102 17.50 8.89 19.10
CA GLU A 102 18.27 7.69 18.72
C GLU A 102 18.22 6.57 19.78
N GLU A 103 18.01 6.89 21.07
CA GLU A 103 17.96 5.85 22.11
C GLU A 103 16.66 5.03 22.05
N ALA A 104 15.54 5.62 21.64
CA ALA A 104 14.25 4.93 21.64
C ALA A 104 14.10 3.91 20.50
N ILE A 105 14.70 4.19 19.33
CA ILE A 105 14.59 3.30 18.16
C ILE A 105 15.51 2.08 18.32
N ILE A 106 16.69 2.26 18.91
CA ILE A 106 17.63 1.16 19.20
C ILE A 106 17.05 0.22 20.29
N GLN A 107 16.32 0.77 21.27
CA GLN A 107 15.73 -0.04 22.34
C GLN A 107 14.61 -0.97 21.84
N TYR A 108 13.81 -0.53 20.85
CA TYR A 108 12.76 -1.37 20.25
C TYR A 108 13.31 -2.50 19.36
N GLN A 109 14.43 -2.25 18.66
CA GLN A 109 15.07 -3.28 17.84
C GLN A 109 15.75 -4.38 18.68
N ASN A 110 16.30 -4.05 19.85
CA ASN A 110 16.94 -5.03 20.73
C ASN A 110 15.97 -5.92 21.52
N TYR A 111 14.70 -5.51 21.68
CA TYR A 111 13.70 -6.31 22.40
C TYR A 111 13.08 -7.42 21.53
N ARG A 112 13.24 -7.38 20.21
CA ARG A 112 12.69 -8.38 19.27
C ARG A 112 13.67 -9.52 18.93
N ILE A 113 14.89 -9.44 19.47
CA ILE A 113 15.95 -10.45 19.36
C ILE A 113 16.42 -10.81 20.77
N ASN A 114 15.50 -11.31 21.59
CA ASN A 114 15.77 -12.22 22.71
C ASN A 114 14.55 -13.12 22.92
#